data_AF-A0A285LQB6-F1
#
_entry.id   AF-A0A285LQB6-F1
#
_cell.length_a   1.000
_cell.length_b   1.000
_cell.length_c   1.000
_cell.angle_alpha   90.00
_cell.angle_beta   90.00
_cell.angle_gamma   90.00
#
_symmetry.space_group_name_H-M   'P 1'
#
loop_
_entity.id
_entity.type
_entity.pdbx_description
1 polymer ?
#
loop_
_entity_poly.entity_id
_entity_poly.type
_entity_poly.pdbx_seq_one_letter_code
_entity_poly.pdbx_strand_id
1 'polypeptide(L)' 'MSDEKRLWEIRLGVIASEEQARAVAEQVERLVCPDPDHAPPCRIPWSISVDAEEDMSEDRRREYEDVVEQHRIESGTV' A
#
# COMPACT_ATOMS: atom_id res chain seq x y z
N MET A 1 14.21 -11.64 -22.20
CA MET A 1 13.96 -10.47 -21.32
C MET A 1 15.17 -10.35 -20.42
N SER A 2 15.74 -9.15 -20.26
CA SER A 2 16.91 -8.93 -19.40
C SER A 2 16.56 -9.31 -17.95
N ASP A 3 17.41 -10.10 -17.30
CA ASP A 3 17.26 -10.52 -15.88
C ASP A 3 17.73 -9.41 -14.91
N GLU A 4 17.79 -8.17 -15.40
CA GLU A 4 18.15 -7.00 -14.62
C GLU A 4 17.04 -6.62 -13.66
N LYS A 5 17.37 -6.63 -12.37
CA LYS A 5 16.50 -6.10 -11.31
C LYS A 5 16.26 -4.61 -11.53
N ARG A 6 15.00 -4.18 -11.42
CA ARG A 6 14.57 -2.79 -11.47
C ARG A 6 13.74 -2.48 -10.23
N LEU A 7 13.65 -1.20 -9.88
CA LEU A 7 12.67 -0.76 -8.88
C LEU A 7 11.27 -0.86 -9.48
N TRP A 8 10.37 -1.51 -8.74
CA TRP A 8 8.95 -1.60 -9.06
C TRP A 8 8.16 -1.15 -7.83
N GLU A 9 7.20 -0.26 -8.03
CA GLU A 9 6.29 0.18 -6.98
C GLU A 9 4.99 -0.64 -7.06
N ILE A 10 4.56 -1.16 -5.92
CA ILE A 10 3.25 -1.80 -5.75
C ILE A 10 2.45 -0.87 -4.86
N ARG A 11 1.27 -0.44 -5.33
CA ARG A 11 0.45 0.55 -4.63
C ARG A 11 -0.94 0.00 -4.34
N LEU A 12 -1.46 0.33 -3.17
CA LEU A 12 -2.75 -0.12 -2.68
C LEU A 12 -3.51 1.08 -2.10
N GLY A 13 -4.71 1.36 -2.62
CA GLY A 13 -5.62 2.36 -2.06
C GLY A 13 -6.64 1.71 -1.14
N VAL A 14 -6.86 2.29 0.05
CA VAL A 14 -7.85 1.84 1.03
C VAL A 14 -8.58 3.03 1.63
N ILE A 15 -9.89 2.91 1.82
CA ILE A 15 -10.64 3.85 2.67
C ILE A 15 -10.71 3.28 4.08
N ALA A 16 -9.97 3.88 5.00
CA ALA A 16 -9.80 3.39 6.35
C ALA A 16 -9.39 4.53 7.29
N SER A 17 -9.56 4.33 8.60
CA SER A 17 -8.86 5.17 9.59
C SER A 17 -7.34 4.95 9.50
N GLU A 18 -6.55 5.89 10.02
CA GLU A 18 -5.09 5.77 10.06
C GLU A 18 -4.62 4.49 10.77
N GLU A 19 -5.25 4.13 11.89
CA GLU A 19 -4.94 2.91 12.63
C GLU A 19 -5.19 1.65 11.78
N GLN A 20 -6.32 1.60 11.08
CA GLN A 20 -6.65 0.50 10.18
C GLN A 20 -5.69 0.42 8.99
N ALA A 21 -5.29 1.55 8.40
CA ALA A 21 -4.33 1.59 7.30
C ALA A 21 -2.95 1.06 7.74
N ARG A 22 -2.48 1.45 8.93
CA ARG A 22 -1.25 0.92 9.52
C ARG A 22 -1.36 -0.59 9.81
N ALA A 23 -2.50 -1.06 10.33
CA ALA A 23 -2.72 -2.48 10.56
C ALA A 23 -2.69 -3.30 9.26
N VAL A 24 -3.18 -2.74 8.14
CA VAL A 24 -3.05 -3.37 6.81
C VAL A 24 -1.59 -3.41 6.38
N ALA A 25 -0.83 -2.32 6.57
CA ALA A 25 0.59 -2.29 6.25
C ALA A 25 1.37 -3.37 7.02
N GLU A 26 1.16 -3.51 8.33
CA GLU A 26 1.78 -4.55 9.15
C GLU A 26 1.45 -5.98 8.66
N GLN A 27 0.23 -6.20 8.15
CA GLN A 27 -0.14 -7.48 7.55
C GLN A 27 0.64 -7.72 6.25
N VAL A 28 0.79 -6.70 5.41
CA VAL A 28 1.59 -6.78 4.18
C VAL A 28 3.07 -7.04 4.50
N GLU A 29 3.63 -6.39 5.52
CA GLU A 29 5.01 -6.62 5.96
C GLU A 29 5.25 -8.10 6.32
N ARG A 30 4.31 -8.73 7.05
CA ARG A 30 4.39 -10.15 7.41
C ARG A 30 4.25 -11.08 6.20
N LEU A 31 3.54 -10.65 5.16
CA LEU A 31 3.44 -11.41 3.90
C LEU A 31 4.74 -11.36 3.09
N VAL A 32 5.40 -10.19 3.05
CA VAL A 32 6.64 -10.00 2.29
C VAL A 32 7.86 -10.53 3.07
N CYS A 33 7.82 -10.47 4.40
CA CYS A 33 8.83 -11.00 5.31
C CYS A 33 8.19 -12.03 6.26
N PRO A 34 7.99 -13.28 5.81
CA PRO A 34 7.31 -14.30 6.61
C PRO A 34 8.13 -14.81 7.80
N ASP A 35 9.45 -14.59 7.80
CA ASP A 35 10.35 -14.91 8.90
C ASP A 35 11.06 -13.62 9.33
N PRO A 36 10.54 -12.88 10.31
CA PRO A 36 11.15 -11.62 10.75
C PRO A 36 12.50 -11.81 11.45
N ASP A 37 12.82 -13.03 11.90
CA ASP A 37 14.03 -13.34 12.64
C ASP A 37 15.20 -13.78 11.73
N HIS A 38 14.99 -13.80 10.40
CA HIS A 38 16.07 -14.10 9.46
C HIS A 38 17.18 -13.05 9.52
N ALA A 39 18.43 -13.48 9.30
CA ALA A 39 19.56 -12.57 9.24
C ALA A 39 19.44 -11.62 8.01
N PRO A 40 19.49 -10.29 8.19
CA PRO A 40 19.43 -9.34 7.08
C PRO A 40 20.59 -9.54 6.08
N PRO A 41 20.39 -9.17 4.78
CA PRO A 41 19.21 -8.50 4.20
C PRO A 41 18.13 -9.48 3.71
N CYS A 42 16.90 -8.99 3.55
CA CYS A 42 15.82 -9.73 2.91
C CYS A 42 16.21 -10.20 1.49
N ARG A 43 15.74 -11.40 1.09
CA ARG A 43 16.01 -12.01 -0.23
C ARG A 43 15.62 -11.07 -1.39
N ILE A 44 14.51 -10.36 -1.23
CA ILE A 44 14.10 -9.25 -2.08
C ILE A 44 14.12 -8.02 -1.17
N PRO A 45 14.95 -6.99 -1.44
CA PRO A 45 14.91 -5.74 -0.68
C PRO A 45 13.57 -5.02 -0.89
N TRP A 46 12.96 -4.53 0.17
CA TRP A 46 11.67 -3.86 0.12
C TRP A 46 11.57 -2.77 1.20
N SER A 47 10.63 -1.85 0.98
CA SER A 47 10.16 -0.87 1.95
C SER A 47 8.67 -0.66 1.71
N ILE A 48 7.91 -0.38 2.76
CA ILE A 48 6.51 0.01 2.68
C ILE A 48 6.35 1.41 3.28
N SER A 49 5.45 2.20 2.70
CA SER A 49 5.03 3.50 3.24
C SER A 49 3.51 3.55 3.30
N VAL A 50 3.00 4.33 4.25
CA VAL A 50 1.58 4.68 4.35
C VAL A 50 1.52 6.20 4.22
N ASP A 51 0.83 6.66 3.17
CA ASP A 51 0.68 8.08 2.88
C ASP A 51 -0.78 8.47 3.10
N ALA A 52 -1.04 9.56 3.82
CA ALA A 52 -2.39 10.11 3.97
C ALA A 52 -2.81 10.80 2.67
N GLU A 53 -4.13 10.91 2.41
CA GLU A 53 -4.66 11.56 1.21
C GLU A 53 -4.14 13.00 1.05
N GLU A 54 -4.01 13.73 2.16
CA GLU A 54 -3.50 15.10 2.21
C GLU A 54 -2.04 15.24 1.75
N ASP A 55 -1.24 14.18 1.87
CA ASP A 55 0.16 14.15 1.44
C ASP A 55 0.32 13.70 -0.02
N MET A 56 -0.76 13.24 -0.67
CA MET A 56 -0.72 12.75 -2.04
C MET A 56 -0.87 13.87 -3.07
N SER A 57 -0.09 13.79 -4.16
CA SER A 57 -0.31 14.64 -5.32
C SER A 57 -1.69 14.41 -5.94
N GLU A 58 -2.21 15.38 -6.68
CA GLU A 58 -3.49 15.24 -7.38
C GLU A 58 -3.53 14.05 -8.32
N ASP A 59 -2.49 13.86 -9.14
CA ASP A 59 -2.38 12.72 -10.05
C ASP A 59 -2.42 11.39 -9.30
N ARG A 60 -1.76 11.33 -8.13
CA ARG A 60 -1.71 10.15 -7.27
C ARG A 60 -3.10 9.83 -6.68
N ARG A 61 -3.88 10.84 -6.32
CA ARG A 61 -5.25 10.68 -5.82
C ARG A 61 -6.21 10.20 -6.90
N ARG A 62 -6.05 10.66 -8.15
CA ARG A 62 -6.90 10.22 -9.28
C ARG A 62 -6.84 8.72 -9.54
N GLU A 63 -5.71 8.08 -9.28
CA GLU A 63 -5.55 6.63 -9.43
C GLU A 63 -6.45 5.81 -8.47
N TYR A 64 -7.02 6.43 -7.44
CA TYR A 64 -7.89 5.78 -6.45
C TYR A 64 -9.34 6.27 -6.49
N GLU A 65 -9.75 7.00 -7.54
CA GLU A 65 -11.12 7.49 -7.70
C GLU A 65 -12.15 6.35 -7.62
N ASP A 66 -11.85 5.20 -8.22
CA ASP A 66 -12.74 4.02 -8.19
C ASP A 66 -12.93 3.46 -6.77
N VAL A 67 -11.88 3.49 -5.93
CA VAL A 67 -11.94 3.02 -4.54
C VAL A 67 -12.78 3.98 -3.69
N VAL A 68 -12.63 5.29 -3.91
CA VAL A 68 -13.45 6.32 -3.26
C VAL A 68 -14.91 6.20 -3.68
N GLU A 69 -15.17 6.01 -4.98
CA GLU A 69 -16.53 5.85 -5.52
C GLU A 69 -17.20 4.60 -4.95
N GLN A 70 -16.49 3.47 -4.93
CA GLN A 70 -17.01 2.24 -4.35
C GLN A 70 -17.40 2.45 -2.88
N HIS A 71 -16.54 3.07 -2.08
CA HIS A 71 -16.86 3.35 -0.67
C HIS A 71 -18.08 4.27 -0.53
N ARG A 72 -18.22 5.28 -1.39
CA ARG A 72 -19.39 6.17 -1.40
C ARG A 72 -20.68 5.40 -1.63
N ILE A 73 -20.70 4.53 -2.64
CA ILE A 73 -21.85 3.69 -2.98
C ILE A 73 -22.20 2.74 -1.82
N GLU A 74 -21.19 2.07 -1.24
CA GLU A 74 -21.39 1.06 -0.19
C GLU A 74 -21.75 1.67 1.17
N SER A 75 -21.28 2.88 1.48
CA SER A 75 -21.61 3.60 2.72
C SER A 75 -22.96 4.31 2.68
N GLY A 76 -23.55 4.48 1.49
CA GLY A 76 -24.80 5.23 1.30
C GLY A 76 -24.65 6.74 1.52
N THR A 77 -23.42 7.25 1.50
CA THR A 77 -23.13 8.69 1.65
C THR A 77 -23.28 9.34 0.27
N VAL A 78 -24.45 9.88 -0.05
CA VAL A 78 -24.70 10.62 -1.30
C VAL A 78 -24.28 12.07 -1.17
#